data_AF-A0A2T4PUM7-F1
#
_entry.id   AF-A0A2T4PUM7-F1
#
_cell.length_a   1.000
_cell.length_b   1.000
_cell.length_c   1.000
_cell.angle_alpha   90.00
_cell.angle_beta   90.00
_cell.angle_gamma   90.00
#
_symmetry.space_group_name_H-M   'P 1'
#
loop_
_entity.id
_entity.type
_entity.pdbx_description
1 polymer ?
#
loop_
_entity_poly.entity_id
_entity_poly.type
_entity_poly.pdbx_seq_one_letter_code
_entity_poly.pdbx_strand_id
1 'polypeptide(L)'
;MIDVKNPFIQSGLSFQIILIEPENQEIYDVDDDEITVGHASDYLNKALKVISVKEIESELYGLIVRGSNIIGWTKLNNSIKLISKPIDTIRVDLTNFTTPQINRALGFKVDYNLLFQEKNFSSRALYLYEGEILEAIFNKGTFTGFVHTKDIDRAVMVNTKAAIEDSTIFYQDSAKNKTIELSLDEEQFDFNNVSIDMVFLKARSARVIIKKKKYWINFSDLMDSQFIDALESSSYEDYNELELEQLDMITNFQEERKESKSAIVRLINENITLQKSNKKEDKLQYERLYHNLRNSKLGKIQTKYWGWRNRRKS
;
A
#
# COMPACT_ATOMS: atom_id res chain seq x y z
N MET A 1 -19.52 11.98 -8.47
CA MET A 1 -19.72 11.39 -9.80
C MET A 1 -18.44 11.60 -10.60
N ILE A 2 -18.05 10.66 -11.46
CA ILE A 2 -16.79 10.73 -12.19
C ILE A 2 -16.97 11.65 -13.41
N ASP A 3 -16.19 12.73 -13.49
CA ASP A 3 -16.20 13.63 -14.65
C ASP A 3 -15.21 13.14 -15.72
N VAL A 4 -15.72 12.58 -16.82
CA VAL A 4 -14.91 12.07 -17.95
C VAL A 4 -14.13 13.18 -18.67
N LYS A 5 -14.62 14.43 -18.59
CA LYS A 5 -13.92 15.58 -19.17
C LYS A 5 -12.80 16.08 -18.28
N ASN A 6 -12.64 15.50 -17.09
CA ASN A 6 -11.54 15.81 -16.23
C ASN A 6 -10.22 15.46 -16.96
N PRO A 7 -9.33 16.43 -17.20
CA PRO A 7 -8.10 16.21 -17.96
C PRO A 7 -7.20 15.14 -17.35
N PHE A 8 -7.34 14.84 -16.05
CA PHE A 8 -6.60 13.77 -15.37
C PHE A 8 -7.07 12.38 -15.81
N ILE A 9 -8.37 12.19 -15.98
CA ILE A 9 -8.92 10.93 -16.50
C ILE A 9 -8.50 10.74 -17.96
N GLN A 10 -8.50 11.82 -18.74
CA GLN A 10 -8.02 11.80 -20.12
C GLN A 10 -6.51 11.56 -20.24
N SER A 11 -5.73 11.94 -19.22
CA SER A 11 -4.28 11.71 -19.21
C SER A 11 -3.88 10.23 -18.99
N GLY A 12 -4.85 9.36 -18.70
CA GLY A 12 -4.62 7.92 -18.49
C GLY A 12 -4.02 7.58 -17.13
N LEU A 13 -4.03 8.53 -16.18
CA LEU A 13 -3.63 8.26 -14.80
C LEU A 13 -4.67 7.37 -14.11
N SER A 14 -4.17 6.39 -13.39
CA SER A 14 -4.98 5.55 -12.51
C SER A 14 -5.52 6.34 -11.32
N PHE A 15 -6.71 5.96 -10.86
CA PHE A 15 -7.38 6.61 -9.72
C PHE A 15 -8.17 5.60 -8.90
N GLN A 16 -8.57 5.99 -7.69
CA GLN A 16 -9.36 5.14 -6.79
C GLN A 16 -10.85 5.48 -6.86
N ILE A 17 -11.68 4.47 -6.69
CA ILE A 17 -13.14 4.62 -6.62
C ILE A 17 -13.73 3.82 -5.45
N ILE A 18 -14.91 4.21 -4.99
CA ILE A 18 -15.86 3.28 -4.37
C ILE A 18 -16.83 2.83 -5.46
N LEU A 19 -16.87 1.53 -5.73
CA LEU A 19 -17.80 0.98 -6.72
C LEU A 19 -19.22 0.99 -6.15
N ILE A 20 -20.10 1.71 -6.82
CA ILE A 20 -21.53 1.79 -6.51
C ILE A 20 -22.21 1.69 -7.85
N GLU A 21 -22.69 0.51 -8.21
CA GLU A 21 -23.40 0.30 -9.48
C GLU A 21 -24.56 -0.67 -9.23
N PRO A 22 -25.51 -0.83 -10.17
CA PRO A 22 -26.56 -1.84 -10.03
C PRO A 22 -25.97 -3.23 -9.77
N GLU A 23 -26.56 -3.98 -8.84
CA GLU A 23 -26.02 -5.28 -8.40
C GLU A 23 -25.78 -6.26 -9.55
N ASN A 24 -26.67 -6.24 -10.55
CA ASN A 24 -26.64 -7.10 -11.73
C ASN A 24 -25.73 -6.56 -12.85
N GLN A 25 -25.11 -5.40 -12.68
CA GLN A 25 -24.22 -4.84 -13.71
C GLN A 25 -23.07 -5.81 -13.97
N GLU A 26 -22.87 -6.13 -15.25
CA GLU A 26 -21.85 -7.06 -15.70
C GLU A 26 -20.45 -6.46 -15.58
N ILE A 27 -19.49 -7.35 -15.34
CA ILE A 27 -18.07 -7.09 -15.43
C ILE A 27 -17.57 -7.96 -16.58
N TYR A 28 -17.01 -7.30 -17.59
CA TYR A 28 -16.51 -7.92 -18.81
C TYR A 28 -15.03 -8.27 -18.70
N ASP A 29 -14.60 -9.29 -19.45
CA ASP A 29 -13.20 -9.69 -19.54
C ASP A 29 -12.32 -8.55 -20.07
N VAL A 30 -11.01 -8.64 -19.80
CA VAL A 30 -10.03 -7.62 -20.20
C VAL A 30 -9.87 -7.57 -21.72
N ASP A 31 -9.91 -8.74 -22.36
CA ASP A 31 -9.58 -8.92 -23.78
C ASP A 31 -10.84 -9.07 -24.66
N ASP A 32 -11.97 -9.47 -24.07
CA ASP A 32 -13.21 -9.76 -24.80
C ASP A 32 -14.44 -9.17 -24.07
N ASP A 33 -15.10 -8.20 -24.70
CA ASP A 33 -16.27 -7.51 -24.13
C ASP A 33 -17.58 -8.28 -24.27
N GLU A 34 -17.60 -9.41 -24.98
CA GLU A 34 -18.74 -10.34 -25.01
C GLU A 34 -18.70 -11.32 -23.82
N ILE A 35 -17.55 -11.49 -23.18
CA ILE A 35 -17.37 -12.43 -22.06
C ILE A 35 -17.63 -11.71 -20.74
N THR A 36 -18.69 -12.12 -20.04
CA THR A 36 -18.94 -11.72 -18.65
C THR A 36 -18.13 -12.59 -17.69
N VAL A 37 -17.30 -11.95 -16.86
CA VAL A 37 -16.45 -12.61 -15.85
C VAL A 37 -17.00 -12.47 -14.43
N GLY A 38 -18.01 -11.63 -14.23
CA GLY A 38 -18.67 -11.46 -12.93
C GLY A 38 -19.69 -10.32 -12.92
N HIS A 39 -20.14 -9.95 -11.72
CA HIS A 39 -21.09 -8.86 -11.52
C HIS A 39 -20.59 -7.86 -10.47
N ALA A 40 -21.10 -6.62 -10.55
CA ALA A 40 -20.76 -5.54 -9.64
C ALA A 40 -21.08 -5.87 -8.17
N SER A 41 -22.11 -6.70 -7.91
CA SER A 41 -22.49 -7.17 -6.57
C SER A 41 -21.31 -7.66 -5.73
N ASP A 42 -20.33 -8.31 -6.35
CA ASP A 42 -19.16 -8.86 -5.66
C ASP A 42 -18.21 -7.79 -5.13
N TYR A 43 -18.34 -6.56 -5.63
CA TYR A 43 -17.41 -5.46 -5.40
C TYR A 43 -18.06 -4.17 -4.89
N LEU A 44 -19.39 -4.16 -4.69
CA LEU A 44 -20.09 -3.00 -4.17
C LEU A 44 -19.51 -2.49 -2.85
N ASN A 45 -19.47 -1.17 -2.73
CA ASN A 45 -18.98 -0.43 -1.57
C ASN A 45 -17.52 -0.73 -1.21
N LYS A 46 -16.75 -1.34 -2.13
CA LYS A 46 -15.31 -1.56 -1.96
C LYS A 46 -14.53 -0.46 -2.64
N ALA A 47 -13.42 -0.07 -2.02
CA ALA A 47 -12.42 0.76 -2.66
C ALA A 47 -11.61 -0.07 -3.66
N LEU A 48 -11.61 0.37 -4.92
CA LEU A 48 -10.95 -0.28 -6.05
C LEU A 48 -10.10 0.73 -6.82
N LYS A 49 -9.10 0.26 -7.56
CA LYS A 49 -8.28 1.10 -8.44
C LYS A 49 -8.78 0.92 -9.87
N VAL A 50 -8.95 2.03 -10.58
CA VAL A 50 -9.21 2.07 -12.01
C VAL A 50 -7.89 2.40 -12.70
N ILE A 51 -7.46 1.53 -13.63
CA ILE A 51 -6.15 1.69 -14.31
C ILE A 51 -6.29 2.13 -15.77
N SER A 52 -7.50 2.06 -16.31
CA SER A 52 -7.80 2.49 -17.67
C SER A 52 -9.27 2.84 -17.77
N VAL A 53 -9.60 3.74 -18.68
CA VAL A 53 -10.97 4.17 -18.96
C VAL A 53 -11.22 4.13 -20.47
N LYS A 54 -12.46 3.85 -20.85
CA LYS A 54 -12.94 3.99 -22.22
C LYS A 54 -14.37 4.55 -22.20
N GLU A 55 -14.70 5.33 -23.20
CA GLU A 55 -16.06 5.86 -23.38
C GLU A 55 -16.71 5.09 -24.53
N ILE A 56 -17.86 4.47 -24.27
CA ILE A 56 -18.64 3.72 -25.25
C ILE A 56 -20.07 4.25 -25.16
N GLU A 57 -20.62 4.75 -26.27
CA GLU A 57 -21.99 5.25 -26.34
C GLU A 57 -22.33 6.33 -25.27
N SER A 58 -21.36 7.16 -24.89
CA SER A 58 -21.46 8.17 -23.81
C SER A 58 -21.49 7.61 -22.38
N GLU A 59 -21.18 6.33 -22.20
CA GLU A 59 -21.00 5.71 -20.89
C GLU A 59 -19.52 5.51 -20.57
N LEU A 60 -19.15 5.79 -19.32
CA LEU A 60 -17.78 5.61 -18.84
C LEU A 60 -17.58 4.18 -18.36
N TYR A 61 -16.68 3.46 -19.03
CA TYR A 61 -16.18 2.18 -18.57
C TYR A 61 -14.80 2.33 -17.96
N GLY A 62 -14.56 1.62 -16.85
CA GLY A 62 -13.25 1.54 -16.21
C GLY A 62 -12.77 0.11 -16.08
N LEU A 63 -11.47 -0.09 -16.30
CA LEU A 63 -10.78 -1.34 -16.02
C LEU A 63 -10.39 -1.36 -14.55
N ILE A 64 -11.06 -2.20 -13.78
CA ILE A 64 -10.93 -2.25 -12.33
C ILE A 64 -9.89 -3.30 -11.92
N VAL A 65 -9.07 -2.96 -10.93
CA VAL A 65 -8.12 -3.87 -10.28
C VAL A 65 -8.23 -3.82 -8.77
N ARG A 66 -7.85 -4.94 -8.13
CA ARG A 66 -7.71 -5.06 -6.68
C ARG A 66 -6.37 -5.72 -6.34
N GLY A 67 -5.43 -4.92 -5.84
CA GLY A 67 -4.06 -5.37 -5.65
C GLY A 67 -3.43 -5.72 -7.01
N SER A 68 -2.93 -6.96 -7.15
CA SER A 68 -2.38 -7.46 -8.42
C SER A 68 -3.42 -8.16 -9.30
N ASN A 69 -4.67 -8.29 -8.85
CA ASN A 69 -5.71 -8.98 -9.61
C ASN A 69 -6.49 -7.99 -10.48
N ILE A 70 -6.53 -8.24 -11.78
CA ILE A 70 -7.41 -7.51 -12.70
C ILE A 70 -8.80 -8.13 -12.56
N ILE A 71 -9.80 -7.29 -12.34
CA ILE A 71 -11.19 -7.73 -12.16
C ILE A 71 -11.92 -7.72 -13.51
N GLY A 72 -11.77 -6.67 -14.29
CA GLY A 72 -12.40 -6.53 -15.61
C GLY A 72 -12.95 -5.13 -15.86
N TRP A 73 -13.65 -4.98 -16.99
CA TRP A 73 -14.29 -3.72 -17.39
C TRP A 73 -15.71 -3.63 -16.87
N THR A 74 -16.10 -2.47 -16.32
CA THR A 74 -17.50 -2.22 -15.94
C THR A 74 -17.82 -0.73 -16.02
N LYS A 75 -19.11 -0.38 -16.08
CA LYS A 75 -19.56 1.01 -16.11
C LYS A 75 -19.32 1.68 -14.77
N LEU A 76 -19.02 2.97 -14.78
CA LEU A 76 -18.70 3.74 -13.56
C LEU A 76 -19.64 4.95 -13.36
N ASN A 77 -20.89 4.83 -13.79
CA ASN A 77 -21.84 5.95 -13.83
C ASN A 77 -22.20 6.47 -12.43
N ASN A 78 -22.38 5.58 -11.45
CA ASN A 78 -22.79 5.94 -10.09
C ASN A 78 -21.63 5.88 -9.08
N SER A 79 -20.51 5.30 -9.49
CA SER A 79 -19.31 5.15 -8.66
C SER A 79 -18.73 6.49 -8.19
N ILE A 80 -18.14 6.47 -6.99
CA ILE A 80 -17.54 7.64 -6.36
C ILE A 80 -16.05 7.66 -6.66
N LYS A 81 -15.55 8.71 -7.32
CA LYS A 81 -14.10 8.98 -7.41
C LYS A 81 -13.58 9.38 -6.03
N LEU A 82 -12.48 8.77 -5.61
CA LEU A 82 -11.73 9.18 -4.43
C LEU A 82 -10.54 10.05 -4.84
N ILE A 83 -10.14 10.93 -3.94
CA ILE A 83 -8.96 11.80 -4.06
C ILE A 83 -7.80 11.05 -3.38
N SER A 84 -6.80 10.65 -4.15
CA SER A 84 -5.64 9.94 -3.61
C SER A 84 -4.80 10.85 -2.71
N LYS A 85 -4.28 10.29 -1.63
CA LYS A 85 -3.34 10.98 -0.74
C LYS A 85 -2.32 10.02 -0.14
N PRO A 86 -1.22 10.51 0.48
CA PRO A 86 -0.34 9.68 1.26
C PRO A 86 -1.07 8.87 2.33
N ILE A 87 -0.57 7.66 2.58
CA ILE A 87 -1.13 6.76 3.59
C ILE A 87 -0.76 7.27 4.98
N ASP A 88 -1.76 7.68 5.73
CA ASP A 88 -1.59 8.12 7.11
C ASP A 88 -1.98 7.00 8.07
N THR A 89 -1.20 6.83 9.14
CA THR A 89 -1.66 6.06 10.31
C THR A 89 -2.50 6.98 11.19
N ILE A 90 -3.71 6.56 11.52
CA ILE A 90 -4.67 7.41 12.22
C ILE A 90 -5.38 6.68 13.36
N ARG A 91 -5.95 7.47 14.25
CA ARG A 91 -7.01 7.10 15.17
C ARG A 91 -8.20 8.02 14.95
N VAL A 92 -9.38 7.54 15.36
CA VAL A 92 -10.58 8.37 15.39
C VAL A 92 -10.80 8.81 16.82
N ASP A 93 -10.92 10.12 17.03
CA ASP A 93 -11.35 10.70 18.29
C ASP A 93 -12.86 10.50 18.43
N LEU A 94 -13.23 9.63 19.37
CA LEU A 94 -14.62 9.24 19.61
C LEU A 94 -15.37 10.20 20.53
N THR A 95 -14.72 11.22 21.09
CA THR A 95 -15.32 12.09 22.11
C THR A 95 -16.58 12.79 21.62
N ASN A 96 -16.55 13.29 20.38
CA ASN A 96 -17.68 13.97 19.71
C ASN A 96 -17.97 13.39 18.32
N PHE A 97 -17.58 12.14 18.09
CA PHE A 97 -17.65 11.54 16.75
C PHE A 97 -19.09 11.37 16.27
N THR A 98 -19.33 11.84 15.05
CA THR A 98 -20.58 11.60 14.32
C THR A 98 -20.30 10.87 13.02
N THR A 99 -21.09 9.85 12.72
CA THR A 99 -20.94 9.10 11.47
C THR A 99 -21.42 9.93 10.27
N PRO A 100 -20.58 10.14 9.24
CA PRO A 100 -21.00 10.80 8.00
C PRO A 100 -22.20 10.11 7.33
N GLN A 101 -23.12 10.89 6.77
CA GLN A 101 -24.35 10.36 6.16
C GLN A 101 -24.07 9.40 5.00
N ILE A 102 -23.02 9.66 4.22
CA ILE A 102 -22.60 8.80 3.11
C ILE A 102 -22.37 7.35 3.53
N ASN A 103 -21.90 7.09 4.75
CA ASN A 103 -21.71 5.71 5.22
C ASN A 103 -23.02 4.93 5.29
N ARG A 104 -24.11 5.60 5.67
CA ARG A 104 -25.46 4.99 5.69
C ARG A 104 -25.97 4.78 4.28
N ALA A 105 -25.72 5.71 3.37
CA ALA A 105 -26.09 5.58 1.96
C ALA A 105 -25.37 4.40 1.28
N LEU A 106 -24.13 4.12 1.68
CA LEU A 106 -23.38 2.92 1.26
C LEU A 106 -23.82 1.63 1.97
N GLY A 107 -24.85 1.70 2.82
CA GLY A 107 -25.40 0.52 3.49
C GLY A 107 -24.54 -0.05 4.62
N PHE A 108 -23.55 0.70 5.13
CA PHE A 108 -22.76 0.24 6.28
C PHE A 108 -23.63 0.22 7.55
N LYS A 109 -23.84 -0.99 8.10
CA LYS A 109 -24.53 -1.24 9.37
C LYS A 109 -23.53 -1.57 10.47
N VAL A 110 -22.53 -0.71 10.65
CA VAL A 110 -21.43 -0.93 11.60
C VAL A 110 -21.59 0.03 12.78
N ASP A 111 -21.35 -0.48 13.99
CA ASP A 111 -21.13 0.38 15.16
C ASP A 111 -19.71 0.96 15.07
N TYR A 112 -19.62 2.20 14.60
CA TYR A 112 -18.35 2.87 14.40
C TYR A 112 -17.61 3.18 15.70
N ASN A 113 -18.33 3.38 16.81
CA ASN A 113 -17.69 3.59 18.12
C ASN A 113 -16.92 2.32 18.52
N LEU A 114 -17.59 1.16 18.43
CA LEU A 114 -16.93 -0.12 18.71
C LEU A 114 -15.81 -0.43 17.71
N LEU A 115 -16.01 -0.12 16.43
CA LEU A 115 -15.00 -0.35 15.40
C LEU A 115 -13.69 0.40 15.70
N PHE A 116 -13.79 1.68 16.07
CA PHE A 116 -12.64 2.56 16.21
C PHE A 116 -11.98 2.55 17.60
N GLN A 117 -12.62 1.95 18.61
CA GLN A 117 -12.21 2.03 20.01
C GLN A 117 -10.77 1.56 20.29
N GLU A 118 -10.26 0.57 19.56
CA GLU A 118 -9.05 -0.17 19.99
C GLU A 118 -7.91 -0.25 18.97
N LYS A 119 -8.03 0.42 17.81
CA LYS A 119 -7.13 0.13 16.68
C LYS A 119 -6.65 1.39 15.98
N ASN A 120 -5.41 1.32 15.51
CA ASN A 120 -4.93 2.22 14.49
C ASN A 120 -5.50 1.79 13.14
N PHE A 121 -5.93 2.76 12.36
CA PHE A 121 -6.40 2.58 11.00
C PHE A 121 -5.44 3.27 10.05
N SER A 122 -5.64 3.02 8.75
CA SER A 122 -4.99 3.81 7.72
C SER A 122 -6.01 4.68 7.02
N SER A 123 -5.74 5.98 6.92
CA SER A 123 -6.45 6.87 6.00
C SER A 123 -5.69 6.91 4.68
N ARG A 124 -6.36 6.59 3.56
CA ARG A 124 -5.68 6.40 2.27
C ARG A 124 -6.20 7.29 1.13
N ALA A 125 -7.38 7.86 1.29
CA ALA A 125 -7.98 8.71 0.27
C ALA A 125 -8.93 9.70 0.94
N LEU A 126 -9.28 10.75 0.22
CA LEU A 126 -10.26 11.76 0.61
C LEU A 126 -11.49 11.68 -0.29
N TYR A 127 -12.59 12.25 0.19
CA TYR A 127 -13.81 12.42 -0.58
C TYR A 127 -14.48 13.75 -0.20
N LEU A 128 -14.72 14.59 -1.20
CA LEU A 128 -15.47 15.83 -1.05
C LEU A 128 -16.96 15.51 -1.16
N TYR A 129 -17.68 15.56 -0.03
CA TYR A 129 -19.09 15.24 0.08
C TYR A 129 -19.86 16.46 0.61
N GLU A 130 -20.76 17.02 -0.20
CA GLU A 130 -21.59 18.17 0.19
C GLU A 130 -20.79 19.38 0.72
N GLY A 131 -19.57 19.57 0.21
CA GLY A 131 -18.65 20.65 0.62
C GLY A 131 -17.78 20.32 1.84
N GLU A 132 -17.94 19.15 2.45
CA GLU A 132 -17.10 18.66 3.54
C GLU A 132 -16.06 17.63 3.04
N ILE A 133 -14.85 17.70 3.60
CA ILE A 133 -13.79 16.73 3.32
C ILE A 133 -13.87 15.57 4.30
N LEU A 134 -14.17 14.40 3.76
CA LEU A 134 -14.19 13.14 4.48
C LEU A 134 -12.95 12.31 4.12
N GLU A 135 -12.46 11.53 5.08
CA GLU A 135 -11.35 10.61 4.87
C GLU A 135 -11.83 9.17 4.76
N ALA A 136 -11.38 8.47 3.72
CA ALA A 136 -11.63 7.06 3.51
C ALA A 136 -10.71 6.23 4.43
N ILE A 137 -11.31 5.55 5.40
CA ILE A 137 -10.62 4.77 6.43
C ILE A 137 -10.55 3.31 6.04
N PHE A 138 -9.40 2.70 6.32
CA PHE A 138 -9.09 1.31 5.98
C PHE A 138 -8.54 0.56 7.19
N ASN A 139 -9.04 -0.65 7.39
CA ASN A 139 -8.51 -1.63 8.33
C ASN A 139 -7.82 -2.76 7.57
N LYS A 140 -6.51 -2.92 7.74
CA LYS A 140 -5.70 -3.94 7.04
C LYS A 140 -5.95 -3.97 5.52
N GLY A 141 -6.14 -2.79 4.93
CA GLY A 141 -6.41 -2.63 3.49
C GLY A 141 -7.85 -2.86 3.04
N THR A 142 -8.77 -3.16 3.96
CA THR A 142 -10.21 -3.20 3.68
C THR A 142 -10.83 -1.86 4.02
N PHE A 143 -11.57 -1.28 3.08
CA PHE A 143 -12.32 -0.04 3.32
C PHE A 143 -13.40 -0.27 4.38
N THR A 144 -13.47 0.62 5.37
CA THR A 144 -14.40 0.51 6.51
C THR A 144 -15.45 1.62 6.55
N GLY A 145 -15.25 2.68 5.78
CA GLY A 145 -16.13 3.84 5.75
C GLY A 145 -15.38 5.15 5.78
N PHE A 146 -16.13 6.23 5.73
CA PHE A 146 -15.66 7.60 5.79
C PHE A 146 -15.74 8.16 7.22
N VAL A 147 -14.81 9.06 7.55
CA VAL A 147 -14.77 9.79 8.83
C VAL A 147 -14.50 11.27 8.53
N HIS A 148 -15.05 12.19 9.34
CA HIS A 148 -14.74 13.60 9.19
C HIS A 148 -13.28 13.87 9.55
N THR A 149 -12.60 14.71 8.76
CA THR A 149 -11.18 15.04 8.97
C THR A 149 -10.89 15.57 10.38
N LYS A 150 -11.80 16.38 10.96
CA LYS A 150 -11.70 16.92 12.32
C LYS A 150 -11.64 15.85 13.42
N ASP A 151 -12.29 14.71 13.19
CA ASP A 151 -12.38 13.61 14.15
C ASP A 151 -11.15 12.69 14.08
N ILE A 152 -10.13 13.03 13.28
CA ILE A 152 -8.93 12.22 13.11
C ILE A 152 -7.80 12.74 14.00
N ASP A 153 -7.16 11.82 14.72
CA ASP A 153 -5.86 11.99 15.34
C ASP A 153 -4.82 11.28 14.49
N ARG A 154 -3.98 12.05 13.80
CA ARG A 154 -3.02 11.54 12.83
C ARG A 154 -1.66 11.35 13.46
N ALA A 155 -1.06 10.21 13.16
CA ALA A 155 0.25 9.88 13.65
C ALA A 155 1.30 10.79 13.02
N VAL A 156 2.12 11.44 13.85
CA VAL A 156 3.31 12.17 13.41
C VAL A 156 4.50 11.22 13.51
N MET A 157 5.14 10.97 12.37
CA MET A 157 6.37 10.17 12.31
C MET A 157 7.53 11.01 12.82
N VAL A 158 8.23 10.52 13.83
CA VAL A 158 9.41 11.18 14.39
C VAL A 158 10.60 10.23 14.35
N ASN A 159 11.81 10.76 14.48
CA ASN A 159 13.00 9.95 14.65
C ASN A 159 13.88 10.63 15.70
N THR A 160 13.42 10.55 16.95
CA THR A 160 14.06 11.21 18.08
C THR A 160 14.35 10.21 19.19
N LYS A 161 15.17 10.64 20.15
CA LYS A 161 15.46 9.92 21.37
C LYS A 161 15.03 10.81 22.53
N ALA A 162 14.37 10.22 23.52
CA ALA A 162 13.93 10.93 24.71
C ALA A 162 14.17 10.09 25.96
N ALA A 163 14.28 10.78 27.09
CA ALA A 163 14.28 10.17 28.40
C ALA A 163 12.84 9.85 28.84
N ILE A 164 12.65 8.68 29.43
CA ILE A 164 11.36 8.23 29.98
C ILE A 164 11.51 7.92 31.46
N GLU A 165 10.43 8.01 32.22
CA GLU A 165 10.44 7.65 33.64
C GLU A 165 10.66 6.15 33.85
N ASP A 166 11.37 5.77 34.92
CA ASP A 166 11.58 4.35 35.26
C ASP A 166 10.24 3.65 35.60
N SER A 167 9.26 4.40 36.10
CA SER A 167 7.88 3.96 36.38
C SER A 167 6.95 3.90 35.15
N THR A 168 7.49 4.08 33.94
CA THR A 168 6.68 4.12 32.71
C THR A 168 5.85 2.85 32.54
N ILE A 169 4.55 3.03 32.29
CA ILE A 169 3.65 1.93 31.94
C ILE A 169 3.68 1.74 30.42
N PHE A 170 4.01 0.52 29.98
CA PHE A 170 4.04 0.16 28.56
C PHE A 170 2.71 -0.46 28.12
N TYR A 171 2.30 -0.12 26.90
CA TYR A 171 1.07 -0.63 26.29
C TYR A 171 1.35 -1.34 24.97
N GLN A 172 0.53 -2.35 24.66
CA GLN A 172 0.64 -3.11 23.41
C GLN A 172 0.17 -2.28 22.19
N ASP A 173 -0.79 -1.40 22.40
CA ASP A 173 -1.43 -0.58 21.37
C ASP A 173 -1.53 0.88 21.80
N SER A 174 -1.81 1.73 20.83
CA SER A 174 -1.99 3.17 21.04
C SER A 174 -3.24 3.49 21.85
N ALA A 175 -4.25 2.61 21.85
CA ALA A 175 -5.48 2.78 22.62
C ALA A 175 -5.24 2.70 24.13
N LYS A 176 -4.10 2.12 24.55
CA LYS A 176 -3.69 1.99 25.95
C LYS A 176 -4.65 1.09 26.75
N ASN A 177 -5.37 0.19 26.09
CA ASN A 177 -6.32 -0.73 26.74
C ASN A 177 -5.62 -1.93 27.39
N LYS A 178 -4.39 -2.25 26.96
CA LYS A 178 -3.65 -3.42 27.41
C LYS A 178 -2.22 -3.08 27.80
N THR A 179 -1.95 -3.19 29.10
CA THR A 179 -0.62 -3.00 29.69
C THR A 179 0.28 -4.20 29.45
N ILE A 180 1.59 -3.95 29.44
CA ILE A 180 2.65 -4.96 29.34
C ILE A 180 3.67 -4.65 30.43
N GLU A 181 3.96 -5.63 31.27
CA GLU A 181 5.12 -5.58 32.15
C GLU A 181 6.37 -5.97 31.37
N LEU A 182 7.34 -5.06 31.32
CA LEU A 182 8.66 -5.31 30.76
C LEU A 182 9.65 -5.42 31.91
N SER A 183 10.30 -6.57 32.04
CA SER A 183 11.48 -6.73 32.90
C SER A 183 12.66 -6.05 32.22
N LEU A 184 12.83 -4.75 32.51
CA LEU A 184 13.94 -3.92 32.05
C LEU A 184 14.87 -3.70 33.24
N ASP A 185 15.97 -4.45 33.29
CA ASP A 185 17.03 -4.18 34.28
C ASP A 185 17.74 -2.88 33.88
N GLU A 186 17.94 -1.95 34.84
CA GLU A 186 18.64 -0.67 34.62
C GLU A 186 20.06 -0.85 34.04
N GLU A 187 20.73 -1.96 34.35
CA GLU A 187 22.03 -2.30 33.77
C GLU A 187 21.96 -2.63 32.26
N GLN A 188 20.78 -2.99 31.74
CA GLN A 188 20.57 -3.45 30.37
C GLN A 188 19.75 -2.48 29.51
N PHE A 189 19.14 -1.45 30.11
CA PHE A 189 18.27 -0.52 29.41
C PHE A 189 18.53 0.92 29.85
N ASP A 190 18.83 1.77 28.88
CA ASP A 190 19.07 3.20 29.08
C ASP A 190 17.76 3.97 28.95
N PHE A 191 17.10 4.25 30.09
CA PHE A 191 15.87 5.03 30.18
C PHE A 191 16.03 6.48 29.70
N ASN A 192 17.26 7.00 29.64
CA ASN A 192 17.52 8.36 29.16
C ASN A 192 17.59 8.46 27.62
N ASN A 193 17.57 7.32 26.92
CA ASN A 193 17.92 7.26 25.50
C ASN A 193 17.00 6.31 24.72
N VAL A 194 15.69 6.51 24.88
CA VAL A 194 14.67 5.67 24.25
C VAL A 194 14.29 6.23 22.90
N SER A 195 14.39 5.42 21.85
CA SER A 195 13.98 5.82 20.51
C SER A 195 12.46 5.92 20.39
N ILE A 196 11.97 7.05 19.90
CA ILE A 196 10.57 7.30 19.57
C ILE A 196 10.46 7.42 18.04
N ASP A 197 9.53 6.66 17.44
CA ASP A 197 9.33 6.64 15.99
C ASP A 197 7.98 7.19 15.52
N MET A 198 7.02 7.39 16.43
CA MET A 198 5.67 7.83 16.11
C MET A 198 4.99 8.42 17.33
N VAL A 199 4.19 9.47 17.15
CA VAL A 199 3.37 10.05 18.21
C VAL A 199 1.95 10.35 17.72
N PHE A 200 1.00 10.31 18.65
CA PHE A 200 -0.38 10.79 18.47
C PHE A 200 -0.60 11.95 19.43
N LEU A 201 -0.87 13.14 18.88
CA LEU A 201 -0.92 14.38 19.64
C LEU A 201 -2.22 14.48 20.45
N LYS A 202 -3.39 14.18 19.85
CA LYS A 202 -4.67 14.26 20.57
C LYS A 202 -4.77 13.16 21.63
N ALA A 203 -4.37 11.94 21.32
CA ALA A 203 -4.37 10.82 22.26
C ALA A 203 -3.27 10.89 23.34
N ARG A 204 -2.34 11.87 23.24
CA ARG A 204 -1.17 12.05 24.10
C ARG A 204 -0.42 10.73 24.31
N SER A 205 0.02 10.12 23.21
CA SER A 205 0.72 8.82 23.25
C SER A 205 1.88 8.77 22.28
N ALA A 206 2.99 8.19 22.73
CA ALA A 206 4.20 8.00 21.93
C ALA A 206 4.48 6.51 21.74
N ARG A 207 5.03 6.14 20.59
CA ARG A 207 5.52 4.80 20.31
C ARG A 207 7.03 4.74 20.48
N VAL A 208 7.46 3.97 21.45
CA VAL A 208 8.86 3.72 21.76
C VAL A 208 9.34 2.40 21.15
N ILE A 209 10.62 2.34 20.79
CA ILE A 209 11.28 1.14 20.31
C ILE A 209 12.25 0.64 21.38
N ILE A 210 11.94 -0.54 21.94
CA ILE A 210 12.75 -1.20 22.97
C ILE A 210 13.10 -2.61 22.48
N LYS A 211 14.39 -2.94 22.43
CA LYS A 211 14.90 -4.26 21.97
C LYS A 211 14.26 -4.70 20.63
N LYS A 212 14.11 -3.76 19.69
CA LYS A 212 13.45 -3.91 18.35
C LYS A 212 11.95 -4.21 18.38
N LYS A 213 11.32 -4.22 19.56
CA LYS A 213 9.86 -4.29 19.72
C LYS A 213 9.29 -2.88 19.93
N LYS A 214 8.02 -2.71 19.58
CA LYS A 214 7.31 -1.44 19.64
C LYS A 214 6.31 -1.48 20.78
N TYR A 215 6.31 -0.44 21.59
CA TYR A 215 5.40 -0.26 22.71
C TYR A 215 4.87 1.17 22.70
N TRP A 216 3.74 1.39 23.35
CA TRP A 216 3.16 2.70 23.53
C TRP A 216 3.30 3.16 24.97
N ILE A 217 3.47 4.46 25.17
CA ILE A 217 3.59 5.11 26.48
C ILE A 217 2.77 6.42 26.47
N ASN A 218 2.48 6.97 27.64
CA ASN A 218 1.83 8.28 27.74
C ASN A 218 2.87 9.39 27.59
N PHE A 219 2.46 10.55 27.08
CA PHE A 219 3.32 11.74 27.09
C PHE A 219 3.73 12.17 28.51
N SER A 220 2.92 11.86 29.53
CA SER A 220 3.27 12.11 30.94
C SER A 220 4.55 11.41 31.37
N ASP A 221 4.89 10.29 30.71
CA ASP A 221 6.01 9.44 31.10
C ASP A 221 7.32 9.88 30.41
N LEU A 222 7.26 10.94 29.57
CA LEU A 222 8.42 11.55 28.94
C LEU A 222 8.99 12.65 29.83
N MET A 223 10.26 12.51 30.21
CA MET A 223 10.93 13.51 31.06
C MET A 223 11.23 14.81 30.31
N ASP A 224 11.43 14.74 29.00
CA ASP A 224 11.54 15.89 28.10
C ASP A 224 10.53 15.76 26.96
N SER A 225 9.56 16.67 26.94
CA SER A 225 8.50 16.75 25.96
C SER A 225 8.54 18.02 25.11
N GLN A 226 9.61 18.84 25.21
CA GLN A 226 9.70 20.10 24.44
C GLN A 226 9.61 19.87 22.93
N PHE A 227 10.12 18.73 22.45
CA PHE A 227 10.03 18.40 21.04
C PHE A 227 8.59 18.19 20.56
N ILE A 228 7.67 17.79 21.45
CA ILE A 228 6.25 17.55 21.13
C ILE A 228 5.53 18.85 20.82
N ASP A 229 5.86 19.92 21.55
CA ASP A 229 5.23 21.23 21.37
C ASP A 229 5.51 21.83 19.97
N ALA A 230 6.61 21.41 19.33
CA ALA A 230 6.97 21.79 17.97
C ALA A 230 6.36 20.88 16.88
N LEU A 231 5.67 19.80 17.26
CA LEU A 231 5.06 18.88 16.30
C LEU A 231 3.67 19.34 15.90
N GLU A 232 3.43 19.34 14.59
CA GLU A 232 2.11 19.55 14.02
C GLU A 232 1.72 18.31 13.21
N SER A 233 0.50 17.82 13.39
CA SER A 233 -0.07 16.82 12.51
C SER A 233 -0.59 17.48 11.24
N SER A 234 -0.36 16.88 10.08
CA SER A 234 -1.01 17.34 8.85
C SER A 234 -2.53 17.30 9.02
N SER A 235 -3.19 18.28 8.41
CA SER A 235 -4.65 18.38 8.32
C SER A 235 -5.04 18.60 6.87
N TYR A 236 -6.19 18.06 6.48
CA TYR A 236 -6.80 18.26 5.17
C TYR A 236 -8.10 19.05 5.26
N GLU A 237 -8.51 19.49 6.46
CA GLU A 237 -9.83 20.07 6.71
C GLU A 237 -10.08 21.36 5.91
N ASP A 238 -9.02 22.15 5.73
CA ASP A 238 -9.09 23.47 5.07
C ASP A 238 -8.70 23.44 3.59
N TYR A 239 -8.49 22.26 3.01
CA TYR A 239 -8.07 22.16 1.61
C TYR A 239 -9.19 22.62 0.69
N ASN A 240 -8.88 23.48 -0.28
CA ASN A 240 -9.82 23.81 -1.35
C ASN A 240 -9.79 22.76 -2.48
N GLU A 241 -10.73 22.86 -3.41
CA GLU A 241 -10.83 21.92 -4.55
C GLU A 241 -9.54 21.81 -5.36
N LEU A 242 -8.87 22.93 -5.63
CA LEU A 242 -7.62 22.94 -6.38
C LEU A 242 -6.49 22.23 -5.63
N GLU A 243 -6.39 22.42 -4.31
CA GLU A 243 -5.41 21.73 -3.47
C GLU A 243 -5.67 20.22 -3.41
N LEU A 244 -6.93 19.82 -3.37
CA LEU A 244 -7.32 18.40 -3.44
C LEU A 244 -6.97 17.77 -4.79
N GLU A 245 -7.23 18.47 -5.90
CA GLU A 245 -6.86 18.01 -7.24
C GLU A 245 -5.33 17.87 -7.40
N GLN A 246 -4.57 18.84 -6.90
CA GLN A 246 -3.11 18.78 -6.91
C GLN A 246 -2.58 17.61 -6.07
N LEU A 247 -3.16 17.38 -4.88
CA LEU A 247 -2.81 16.26 -4.02
C LEU A 247 -3.09 14.91 -4.71
N ASP A 248 -4.25 14.77 -5.35
CA ASP A 248 -4.63 13.57 -6.12
C ASP A 248 -3.61 13.30 -7.23
N MET A 249 -3.32 14.31 -8.04
CA MET A 249 -2.40 14.20 -9.17
C MET A 249 -0.98 13.82 -8.73
N ILE A 250 -0.44 14.52 -7.74
CA ILE A 250 0.91 14.26 -7.23
C ILE A 250 0.98 12.84 -6.67
N THR A 251 -0.03 12.41 -5.91
CA THR A 251 -0.05 11.09 -5.28
C THR A 251 -0.13 9.99 -6.35
N ASN A 252 -1.09 10.08 -7.27
CA ASN A 252 -1.25 9.06 -8.33
C ASN A 252 0.02 8.96 -9.19
N PHE A 253 0.63 10.09 -9.55
CA PHE A 253 1.88 10.11 -10.31
C PHE A 253 3.04 9.45 -9.54
N GLN A 254 3.16 9.71 -8.24
CA GLN A 254 4.18 9.07 -7.40
C GLN A 254 3.95 7.56 -7.28
N GLU A 255 2.71 7.13 -7.10
CA GLU A 255 2.33 5.72 -7.03
C GLU A 255 2.65 5.00 -8.34
N GLU A 256 2.25 5.54 -9.48
CA GLU A 256 2.54 4.96 -10.79
C GLU A 256 4.04 4.87 -11.09
N ARG A 257 4.82 5.90 -10.72
CA ARG A 257 6.28 5.85 -10.88
C ARG A 257 6.90 4.78 -10.00
N LYS A 258 6.40 4.60 -8.78
CA LYS A 258 6.85 3.55 -7.86
C LYS A 258 6.52 2.16 -8.40
N GLU A 259 5.29 1.95 -8.88
CA GLU A 259 4.85 0.72 -9.51
C GLU A 259 5.67 0.41 -10.77
N SER A 260 5.80 1.37 -11.68
CA SER A 260 6.59 1.25 -12.92
C SER A 260 8.05 0.91 -12.64
N LYS A 261 8.68 1.60 -11.68
CA LYS A 261 10.05 1.30 -11.28
C LYS A 261 10.19 -0.12 -10.75
N SER A 262 9.23 -0.58 -9.94
CA SER A 262 9.23 -1.94 -9.41
C SER A 262 9.08 -2.99 -10.52
N ALA A 263 8.22 -2.74 -11.51
CA ALA A 263 8.01 -3.62 -12.66
C ALA A 263 9.26 -3.67 -13.55
N ILE A 264 9.87 -2.53 -13.85
CA ILE A 264 11.13 -2.44 -14.61
C ILE A 264 12.24 -3.24 -13.91
N VAL A 265 12.42 -3.05 -12.60
CA VAL A 265 13.43 -3.80 -11.82
C VAL A 265 13.16 -5.31 -11.87
N ARG A 266 11.90 -5.73 -11.76
CA ARG A 266 11.50 -7.14 -11.88
C ARG A 266 11.84 -7.70 -13.25
N LEU A 267 11.47 -7.01 -14.33
CA LEU A 267 11.74 -7.41 -15.71
C LEU A 267 13.24 -7.48 -16.01
N ILE A 268 14.05 -6.54 -15.50
CA ILE A 268 15.51 -6.58 -15.62
C ILE A 268 16.07 -7.81 -14.92
N ASN A 269 15.64 -8.09 -13.69
CA ASN A 269 16.10 -9.26 -12.94
C ASN A 269 15.71 -10.58 -13.63
N GLU A 270 14.50 -10.65 -14.19
CA GLU A 270 14.02 -11.79 -14.97
C GLU A 270 14.85 -11.99 -16.24
N ASN A 271 15.12 -10.92 -17.00
CA ASN A 271 15.97 -10.98 -18.19
C ASN A 271 17.40 -11.43 -17.86
N ILE A 272 18.01 -10.90 -16.79
CA ILE A 272 19.33 -11.36 -16.31
C ILE A 272 19.30 -12.86 -15.96
N THR A 273 18.22 -13.33 -15.34
CA THR A 273 18.04 -14.74 -14.98
C THR A 273 17.91 -15.62 -16.22
N LEU A 274 17.09 -15.21 -17.20
CA LEU A 274 16.91 -15.89 -18.47
C LEU A 274 18.22 -15.94 -19.29
N GLN A 275 18.99 -14.85 -19.32
CA GLN A 275 20.30 -14.87 -19.99
C GLN A 275 21.29 -15.83 -19.32
N LYS A 276 21.25 -15.96 -18.00
CA LYS A 276 22.09 -16.92 -17.27
C LYS A 276 21.64 -18.36 -17.49
N SER A 277 20.34 -18.65 -17.59
CA SER A 277 19.84 -19.99 -17.92
C SER A 277 20.20 -20.37 -19.35
N ASN A 278 19.98 -19.49 -20.34
CA ASN A 278 20.29 -19.77 -21.74
C ASN A 278 21.79 -20.04 -21.94
N LYS A 279 22.67 -19.22 -21.33
CA LYS A 279 24.13 -19.48 -21.36
C LYS A 279 24.54 -20.81 -20.74
N LYS A 280 23.82 -21.29 -19.71
CA LYS A 280 24.06 -22.61 -19.11
C LYS A 280 23.60 -23.73 -20.04
N GLU A 281 22.44 -23.59 -20.68
CA GLU A 281 21.92 -24.55 -21.65
C GLU A 281 22.84 -24.67 -22.87
N ASP A 282 23.30 -23.55 -23.42
CA ASP A 282 24.26 -23.52 -24.53
C ASP A 282 25.54 -24.27 -24.14
N LYS A 283 26.10 -23.98 -22.96
CA LYS A 283 27.31 -24.65 -22.46
C LYS A 283 27.10 -26.17 -22.33
N LEU A 284 25.96 -26.60 -21.79
CA LEU A 284 25.62 -28.02 -21.67
C LEU A 284 25.46 -28.69 -23.04
N GLN A 285 24.90 -27.98 -24.02
CA GLN A 285 24.78 -28.47 -25.41
C GLN A 285 26.16 -28.63 -26.07
N TYR A 286 27.06 -27.66 -25.90
CA TYR A 286 28.44 -27.76 -26.38
C TYR A 286 29.21 -28.90 -25.71
N GLU A 287 29.05 -29.10 -24.39
CA GLU A 287 29.66 -30.23 -23.67
C GLU A 287 29.15 -31.57 -24.20
N ARG A 288 27.84 -31.70 -24.49
CA ARG A 288 27.26 -32.90 -25.11
C ARG A 288 27.83 -33.15 -26.51
N LEU A 289 27.89 -32.13 -27.37
CA LEU A 289 28.45 -32.23 -28.71
C LEU A 289 29.93 -32.62 -28.67
N TYR A 290 30.70 -32.02 -27.76
CA TYR A 290 32.11 -32.35 -27.55
C TYR A 290 32.28 -33.80 -27.06
N HIS A 291 31.46 -34.24 -26.10
CA HIS A 291 31.48 -35.62 -25.60
C HIS A 291 31.12 -36.64 -26.69
N ASN A 292 30.11 -36.33 -27.51
CA ASN A 292 29.71 -37.16 -28.65
C ASN A 292 30.80 -37.23 -29.71
N LEU A 293 31.41 -36.09 -30.06
CA LEU A 293 32.51 -36.06 -31.03
C LEU A 293 33.72 -36.83 -30.52
N ARG A 294 34.13 -36.62 -29.27
CA ARG A 294 35.24 -37.34 -28.61
C ARG A 294 35.03 -38.84 -28.58
N ASN A 295 33.80 -39.29 -28.32
CA ASN A 295 33.47 -40.72 -28.23
C ASN A 295 33.12 -41.37 -29.58
N SER A 296 32.93 -40.58 -30.63
CA SER A 296 32.74 -41.06 -32.00
C SER A 296 33.96 -41.85 -32.48
N LYS A 297 33.77 -42.74 -33.47
CA LYS A 297 34.85 -43.53 -34.07
C LYS A 297 35.97 -42.63 -34.61
N LEU A 298 35.61 -41.53 -35.30
CA LEU A 298 36.57 -40.56 -35.83
C LEU A 298 37.29 -39.78 -34.73
N GLY A 299 36.59 -39.34 -33.69
CA GLY A 299 37.20 -38.63 -32.54
C GLY A 299 38.18 -39.50 -31.75
N LYS A 300 37.87 -40.79 -31.56
CA LYS A 300 38.78 -41.77 -30.95
C LYS A 300 40.03 -41.98 -31.80
N ILE A 301 39.90 -42.03 -33.13
CA ILE A 301 41.03 -42.14 -34.06
C ILE A 301 41.90 -40.89 -34.01
N GLN A 302 41.31 -39.69 -34.03
CA GLN A 302 42.04 -38.42 -33.92
C GLN A 302 42.81 -38.32 -32.60
N THR A 303 42.18 -38.68 -31.48
CA THR A 303 42.82 -38.64 -30.15
C THR A 303 44.00 -39.62 -30.08
N LYS A 304 43.84 -40.84 -30.62
CA LYS A 304 44.95 -41.81 -30.72
C LYS A 304 46.07 -41.33 -31.63
N TYR A 305 45.75 -40.74 -32.79
CA TYR A 305 46.74 -40.18 -33.71
C TYR A 305 47.55 -39.04 -33.07
N TRP A 306 46.88 -38.11 -32.36
CA TRP A 306 47.54 -37.03 -31.64
C TRP A 306 48.42 -37.55 -30.49
N GLY A 307 47.92 -38.52 -29.71
CA GLY A 307 48.71 -39.16 -28.65
C GLY A 307 49.95 -39.87 -29.21
N TRP A 308 49.82 -40.56 -30.35
CA TRP A 308 50.94 -41.18 -31.05
C TRP A 308 51.94 -40.15 -31.58
N ARG A 309 51.46 -39.05 -32.16
CA ARG A 309 52.32 -37.96 -32.66
C ARG A 309 53.09 -37.27 -31.54
N ASN A 310 52.47 -37.03 -30.39
CA ASN A 310 53.13 -36.38 -29.26
C ASN A 310 54.16 -37.29 -28.58
N ARG A 311 53.93 -38.61 -28.54
CA ARG A 311 54.92 -39.59 -28.06
C ARG A 311 56.17 -39.69 -28.92
N ARG A 312 56.12 -39.24 -30.18
CA ARG A 312 57.30 -39.18 -31.07
C ARG A 312 58.12 -37.90 -30.94
N LYS A 313 57.61 -36.91 -30.19
CA LYS A 313 58.31 -35.65 -29.92
C LYS A 313 58.95 -35.60 -28.52
N SER A 314 58.73 -36.64 -27.70
CA SER A 314 59.49 -36.93 -26.47
C SER A 314 60.55 -37.98 -26.80
#